data_AF-A0A4Z0N0R1-F1
#
_entry.id   AF-A0A4Z0N0R1-F1
#
_cell.length_a   1.000
_cell.length_b   1.000
_cell.length_c   1.000
_cell.angle_alpha   90.00
_cell.angle_beta   90.00
_cell.angle_gamma   90.00
#
_symmetry.space_group_name_H-M   'P 1'
#
loop_
_entity.id
_entity.type
_entity.pdbx_description
1 polymer ?
#
loop_
_entity_poly.entity_id
_entity_poly.type
_entity_poly.pdbx_seq_one_letter_code
_entity_poly.pdbx_strand_id
1 'polypeptide(L)'
;MDPRIGPIMAAALFAPFALALIAAVALDLSQSNRDRTDGVAASWAELRITQGFLIVGHHRTARRIPLGGLKVTVTETGSPGDDPGSHRVLLTIDGLDDEPIQRSQPYSSGAATAARMFAILANRASWQQSTADTAGPTLVDLPRAA
;
A
#
# COMPACT_ATOMS: atom_id res chain seq x y z
N MET A 1 -42.59 -8.20 -33.17
CA MET A 1 -41.52 -8.15 -32.16
C MET A 1 -42.05 -7.39 -30.97
N ASP A 2 -42.16 -8.04 -29.82
CA ASP A 2 -42.72 -7.42 -28.61
C ASP A 2 -41.68 -6.44 -28.03
N PRO A 3 -41.98 -5.13 -27.94
CA PRO A 3 -41.02 -4.09 -27.56
C PRO A 3 -40.53 -4.21 -26.11
N ARG A 4 -41.13 -5.10 -25.30
CA ARG A 4 -40.70 -5.37 -23.92
C ARG A 4 -39.61 -6.43 -23.81
N ILE A 5 -39.39 -7.24 -24.85
CA ILE A 5 -38.38 -8.32 -24.83
C ILE A 5 -36.96 -7.76 -24.95
N GLY A 6 -36.77 -6.68 -25.73
CA GLY A 6 -35.47 -6.02 -25.90
C GLY A 6 -34.80 -5.56 -24.58
N PRO A 7 -35.49 -4.78 -23.71
CA PRO A 7 -34.90 -4.33 -22.45
C PRO A 7 -34.71 -5.45 -21.43
N ILE A 8 -35.59 -6.46 -21.39
CA ILE A 8 -35.47 -7.60 -20.46
C ILE A 8 -34.25 -8.46 -20.81
N MET A 9 -34.03 -8.73 -22.10
CA MET A 9 -32.88 -9.52 -22.55
C MET A 9 -31.56 -8.77 -22.36
N ALA A 10 -31.56 -7.45 -22.56
CA ALA A 10 -30.41 -6.60 -22.26
C ALA A 10 -30.09 -6.59 -20.76
N ALA A 11 -31.09 -6.39 -19.90
CA ALA A 11 -30.92 -6.42 -18.45
C ALA A 11 -30.36 -7.76 -17.94
N ALA A 12 -30.81 -8.88 -18.51
CA ALA A 12 -30.30 -10.21 -18.17
C ALA A 12 -28.81 -10.38 -18.51
N LEU A 13 -28.31 -9.71 -19.55
CA LEU A 13 -26.90 -9.78 -19.96
C LEU A 13 -25.99 -8.90 -19.08
N PHE A 14 -26.47 -7.72 -18.70
CA PHE A 14 -25.67 -6.74 -17.93
C PHE A 14 -25.73 -6.94 -16.41
N ALA A 15 -26.81 -7.54 -15.89
CA ALA A 15 -26.97 -7.83 -14.47
C ALA A 15 -25.79 -8.62 -13.84
N PRO A 16 -25.25 -9.70 -14.44
CA PRO A 16 -24.14 -10.43 -13.82
C PRO A 16 -22.84 -9.61 -13.76
N PHE A 17 -22.56 -8.77 -14.77
CA PHE A 17 -21.37 -7.89 -14.76
C PHE A 17 -21.49 -6.78 -13.71
N ALA A 18 -22.68 -6.18 -13.58
CA ALA A 18 -22.93 -5.17 -12.55
C ALA A 18 -22.81 -5.77 -11.13
N LEU A 19 -23.36 -6.97 -10.91
CA LEU A 19 -23.21 -7.69 -9.64
C LEU A 19 -21.75 -8.02 -9.34
N ALA A 20 -20.98 -8.47 -10.33
CA ALA A 20 -19.56 -8.76 -10.16
C ALA A 20 -18.75 -7.51 -9.80
N LEU A 21 -19.03 -6.35 -10.44
CA LEU A 21 -18.39 -5.08 -10.11
C LEU A 21 -18.74 -4.61 -8.69
N ILE A 22 -20.01 -4.69 -8.29
CA ILE A 22 -20.45 -4.33 -6.93
C ILE A 22 -19.78 -5.25 -5.90
N ALA A 23 -19.72 -6.56 -6.17
CA ALA A 23 -19.06 -7.52 -5.29
C ALA A 23 -17.55 -7.26 -5.18
N ALA A 24 -16.89 -6.94 -6.29
CA ALA A 24 -15.46 -6.58 -6.29
C ALA A 24 -15.21 -5.31 -5.46
N VAL A 25 -16.02 -4.27 -5.65
CA VAL A 25 -15.93 -3.01 -4.87
C VAL A 25 -16.26 -3.25 -3.39
N ALA A 26 -17.26 -4.07 -3.09
CA ALA A 26 -17.61 -4.42 -1.70
C ALA A 26 -16.51 -5.25 -1.02
N LEU A 27 -15.85 -6.15 -1.74
CA LEU A 27 -14.70 -6.91 -1.24
C LEU A 27 -13.50 -5.99 -1.02
N ASP A 28 -13.22 -5.05 -1.93
CA ASP A 28 -12.15 -4.06 -1.80
C ASP A 28 -12.39 -3.12 -0.61
N LEU A 29 -13.62 -2.64 -0.42
CA LEU A 29 -14.03 -1.84 0.74
C LEU A 29 -14.01 -2.65 2.04
N SER A 30 -14.42 -3.93 2.00
CA SER A 30 -14.37 -4.81 3.17
C SER A 30 -12.95 -5.17 3.57
N GLN A 31 -12.05 -5.35 2.60
CA GLN A 31 -10.62 -5.55 2.85
C GLN A 31 -10.01 -4.27 3.39
N SER A 32 -10.29 -3.11 2.78
CA SER A 32 -9.84 -1.81 3.27
C SER A 32 -10.29 -1.52 4.70
N ASN A 33 -11.52 -1.88 5.08
CA ASN A 33 -12.00 -1.71 6.45
C ASN A 33 -11.40 -2.73 7.43
N ARG A 34 -11.19 -3.98 7.03
CA ARG A 34 -10.50 -4.99 7.85
C ARG A 34 -9.03 -4.61 8.08
N ASP A 35 -8.38 -4.14 7.02
CA ASP A 35 -7.02 -3.63 7.06
C ASP A 35 -6.93 -2.42 8.00
N ARG A 36 -7.89 -1.50 7.97
CA ARG A 36 -7.96 -0.39 8.96
C ARG A 36 -8.17 -0.87 10.39
N THR A 37 -9.00 -1.89 10.64
CA THR A 37 -9.15 -2.46 11.99
C THR A 37 -7.89 -3.18 12.47
N ASP A 38 -7.11 -3.74 11.54
CA ASP A 38 -5.78 -4.32 11.79
C ASP A 38 -4.65 -3.25 11.79
N GLY A 39 -5.02 -1.97 11.65
CA GLY A 39 -4.11 -0.83 11.65
C GLY A 39 -3.25 -0.69 10.38
N VAL A 40 -3.54 -1.45 9.32
CA VAL A 40 -2.89 -1.40 8.01
C VAL A 40 -3.45 -0.21 7.21
N ALA A 41 -2.58 0.76 6.92
CA ALA A 41 -2.89 1.96 6.17
C ALA A 41 -2.71 1.78 4.65
N ALA A 42 -1.79 0.93 4.21
CA ALA A 42 -1.56 0.63 2.81
C ALA A 42 -0.83 -0.72 2.64
N SER A 43 -1.01 -1.36 1.48
CA SER A 43 -0.29 -2.60 1.13
C SER A 43 0.17 -2.62 -0.33
N TRP A 44 1.35 -3.16 -0.60
CA TRP A 44 1.89 -3.36 -1.95
C TRP A 44 2.96 -4.45 -1.95
N ALA A 45 2.88 -5.42 -2.88
CA ALA A 45 3.86 -6.50 -3.05
C ALA A 45 4.34 -7.17 -1.73
N GLU A 46 3.40 -7.62 -0.90
CA GLU A 46 3.65 -8.22 0.44
C GLU A 46 4.22 -7.27 1.49
N LEU A 47 4.31 -5.97 1.19
CA LEU A 47 4.59 -4.92 2.15
C LEU A 47 3.28 -4.38 2.67
N ARG A 48 3.21 -4.10 3.97
CA ARG A 48 2.06 -3.47 4.61
C ARG A 48 2.55 -2.38 5.54
N ILE A 49 1.98 -1.19 5.43
CA ILE A 49 2.27 -0.09 6.34
C ILE A 49 1.18 -0.07 7.39
N THR A 50 1.58 0.00 8.66
CA THR A 50 0.68 0.26 9.78
C THR A 50 0.96 1.62 10.40
N GLN A 51 0.29 1.97 11.50
CA GLN A 51 0.46 3.28 12.15
C GLN A 51 1.91 3.60 12.56
N GLY A 52 2.74 2.61 12.89
CA GLY A 52 4.14 2.82 13.30
C GLY A 52 5.15 1.83 12.73
N PHE A 53 4.68 0.80 12.01
CA PHE A 53 5.54 -0.26 11.49
C PHE A 53 5.29 -0.53 10.01
N LEU A 54 6.37 -0.73 9.27
CA LEU A 54 6.39 -1.48 8.03
C LEU A 54 6.42 -2.97 8.36
N ILE A 55 5.49 -3.72 7.79
CA ILE A 55 5.41 -5.17 7.88
C ILE A 55 5.84 -5.75 6.54
N VAL A 56 6.82 -6.66 6.57
CA VAL A 56 7.38 -7.31 5.38
C VAL A 56 7.04 -8.79 5.42
N GLY A 57 6.29 -9.27 4.43
CA GLY A 57 5.90 -10.67 4.28
C GLY A 57 4.48 -10.96 4.79
N HIS A 58 4.14 -12.25 4.90
CA HIS A 58 2.79 -12.73 5.23
C HIS A 58 2.77 -13.53 6.55
N HIS A 59 1.69 -13.36 7.33
CA HIS A 59 1.39 -14.14 8.55
C HIS A 59 2.44 -14.05 9.69
N ARG A 60 2.64 -15.15 10.43
CA ARG A 60 3.35 -15.21 11.72
C ARG A 60 4.86 -14.95 11.61
N THR A 61 5.41 -14.98 10.41
CA THR A 61 6.83 -14.73 10.13
C THR A 61 7.08 -13.32 9.58
N ALA A 62 6.05 -12.47 9.52
CA ALA A 62 6.19 -11.13 8.97
C ALA A 62 7.11 -10.27 9.85
N ARG A 63 8.17 -9.73 9.24
CA ARG A 63 9.12 -8.85 9.93
C ARG A 63 8.48 -7.49 10.14
N ARG A 64 8.54 -6.99 11.38
CA ARG A 64 8.06 -5.64 11.74
C ARG A 64 9.25 -4.70 11.86
N ILE A 65 9.18 -3.59 11.16
CA ILE A 65 10.25 -2.61 11.04
C ILE A 65 9.67 -1.25 11.43
N PRO A 66 10.23 -0.53 12.41
CA PRO A 66 9.80 0.82 12.74
C PRO A 66 9.83 1.73 11.51
N LEU A 67 8.79 2.56 11.32
CA LEU A 67 8.71 3.44 10.15
C LEU A 67 9.70 4.61 10.23
N GLY A 68 10.09 5.03 11.43
CA GLY A 68 10.97 6.18 11.64
C GLY A 68 12.30 6.01 10.90
N GLY A 69 12.66 6.99 10.08
CA GLY A 69 13.91 7.00 9.32
C GLY A 69 13.88 6.19 8.01
N LEU A 70 12.79 5.50 7.70
CA LEU A 70 12.68 4.77 6.44
C LEU A 70 12.45 5.72 5.26
N LYS A 71 13.03 5.39 4.11
CA LYS A 71 12.80 6.05 2.83
C LYS A 71 12.37 5.03 1.79
N VAL A 72 11.23 5.27 1.16
CA VAL A 72 10.68 4.40 0.11
C VAL A 72 10.81 5.09 -1.24
N THR A 73 11.41 4.38 -2.20
CA THR A 73 11.64 4.82 -3.58
C THR A 73 11.00 3.84 -4.55
N VAL A 74 10.39 4.36 -5.62
CA VAL A 74 9.79 3.54 -6.69
C VAL A 74 10.55 3.81 -7.98
N THR A 75 10.98 2.74 -8.63
CA THR A 75 11.70 2.78 -9.91
C THR A 75 11.02 1.82 -10.87
N GLU A 76 10.87 2.23 -12.12
CA GLU A 76 10.46 1.33 -13.19
C GLU A 76 11.72 0.72 -13.82
N THR A 77 11.75 -0.59 -14.00
CA THR A 77 12.90 -1.31 -14.58
C THR A 77 12.46 -2.05 -15.83
N GLY A 78 13.29 -2.01 -16.88
CA GLY A 78 12.95 -2.60 -18.19
C GLY A 78 12.06 -1.70 -19.04
N SER A 79 11.91 -2.05 -20.32
CA SER A 79 11.11 -1.32 -21.30
C SER A 79 9.93 -2.18 -21.79
N PRO A 80 8.80 -1.58 -22.21
CA PRO A 80 7.70 -2.32 -22.85
C PRO A 80 8.11 -3.12 -24.10
N GLY A 81 9.24 -2.76 -24.72
CA GLY A 81 9.78 -3.44 -25.90
C GLY A 81 10.78 -4.55 -25.62
N ASP A 82 11.13 -4.80 -24.34
CA ASP A 82 12.03 -5.88 -23.93
C ASP A 82 11.27 -7.22 -23.77
N ASP A 83 11.98 -8.29 -23.39
CA ASP A 83 11.41 -9.63 -23.21
C ASP A 83 10.16 -9.65 -22.30
N PRO A 84 9.17 -10.53 -22.55
CA PRO A 84 7.99 -10.65 -21.69
C PRO A 84 8.37 -10.88 -20.22
N GLY A 85 8.01 -9.92 -19.36
CA GLY A 85 8.28 -9.96 -17.90
C GLY A 85 9.50 -9.15 -17.43
N SER A 86 10.25 -8.55 -18.35
CA SER A 86 11.37 -7.63 -18.07
C SER A 86 10.92 -6.27 -17.55
N HIS A 87 9.77 -5.77 -18.01
CA HIS A 87 9.19 -4.52 -17.53
C HIS A 87 8.52 -4.73 -16.17
N ARG A 88 9.08 -4.12 -15.12
CA ARG A 88 8.67 -4.30 -13.72
C ARG A 88 8.64 -2.96 -12.99
N VAL A 89 7.83 -2.92 -11.95
CA VAL A 89 7.85 -1.85 -10.95
C VAL A 89 8.65 -2.37 -9.77
N LEU A 90 9.75 -1.69 -9.45
CA LEU A 90 10.62 -1.95 -8.31
C LEU A 90 10.34 -0.92 -7.22
N LEU A 91 10.19 -1.38 -5.99
CA LEU A 91 10.10 -0.55 -4.80
C LEU A 91 11.26 -0.92 -3.88
N THR A 92 12.02 0.09 -3.49
CA THR A 92 13.18 -0.01 -2.61
C THR A 92 12.90 0.73 -1.32
N ILE A 93 13.23 0.12 -0.19
CA ILE A 93 13.11 0.70 1.15
C ILE A 93 14.50 0.78 1.77
N ASP A 94 14.96 2.01 1.99
CA ASP A 94 16.22 2.38 2.60
C ASP A 94 15.98 2.91 4.03
N GLY A 95 17.05 3.12 4.81
CA GLY A 95 16.98 3.62 6.19
C GLY A 95 16.89 2.52 7.25
N LEU A 96 17.30 1.31 6.87
CA LEU A 96 17.50 0.17 7.76
C LEU A 96 18.99 0.06 8.10
N ASP A 97 19.31 -0.47 9.28
CA ASP A 97 20.69 -0.83 9.62
C ASP A 97 21.23 -2.01 8.78
N ASP A 98 20.32 -2.76 8.13
CA ASP A 98 20.60 -3.88 7.22
C ASP A 98 20.54 -3.45 5.73
N GLU A 99 20.61 -4.43 4.82
CA GLU A 99 20.40 -4.22 3.38
C GLU A 99 19.01 -3.64 3.03
N PRO A 100 18.92 -2.84 1.96
CA PRO A 100 17.67 -2.25 1.50
C PRO A 100 16.68 -3.32 1.07
N ILE A 101 15.42 -3.15 1.46
CA ILE A 101 14.36 -4.11 1.10
C ILE A 101 13.86 -3.76 -0.28
N GLN A 102 14.01 -4.72 -1.19
CA GLN A 102 13.56 -4.60 -2.58
C GLN A 102 12.38 -5.53 -2.84
N ARG A 103 11.32 -4.99 -3.45
CA ARG A 103 10.15 -5.74 -3.91
C ARG A 103 9.79 -5.32 -5.32
N SER A 104 9.50 -6.30 -6.18
CA SER A 104 9.12 -6.04 -7.57
C SER A 104 7.85 -6.75 -7.97
N GLN A 105 7.07 -6.11 -8.83
CA GLN A 105 5.92 -6.70 -9.50
C GLN A 105 6.02 -6.49 -11.01
N PRO A 106 5.42 -7.38 -11.83
CA PRO A 106 5.25 -7.13 -13.25
C PRO A 106 4.59 -5.77 -13.48
N TYR A 107 5.07 -5.05 -14.49
CA TYR A 107 4.54 -3.72 -14.78
C TYR A 107 3.07 -3.81 -15.18
N SER A 108 2.27 -2.96 -14.54
CA SER A 108 0.97 -2.53 -15.03
C SER A 108 0.78 -1.08 -14.57
N SER A 109 -0.04 -0.31 -15.28
CA SER A 109 -0.38 1.06 -14.89
C SER A 109 -0.96 1.12 -13.46
N GLY A 110 -1.77 0.11 -13.11
CA GLY A 110 -2.29 -0.09 -11.74
C GLY A 110 -1.19 -0.35 -10.72
N ALA A 111 -0.26 -1.27 -11.00
CA ALA A 111 0.84 -1.60 -10.09
C ALA A 111 1.79 -0.41 -9.87
N ALA A 112 2.11 0.35 -10.93
CA ALA A 112 2.94 1.54 -10.84
C ALA A 112 2.28 2.65 -10.02
N THR A 113 0.97 2.88 -10.24
CA THR A 113 0.20 3.86 -9.47
C THR A 113 0.08 3.46 -8.01
N ALA A 114 -0.22 2.18 -7.73
CA ALA A 114 -0.28 1.64 -6.37
C ALA A 114 1.07 1.73 -5.65
N ALA A 115 2.18 1.43 -6.33
CA ALA A 115 3.53 1.57 -5.78
C ALA A 115 3.85 3.01 -5.39
N ARG A 116 3.55 3.97 -6.28
CA ARG A 116 3.75 5.41 -6.02
C ARG A 116 2.92 5.87 -4.82
N MET A 117 1.65 5.49 -4.76
CA MET A 117 0.77 5.81 -3.63
C MET A 117 1.28 5.21 -2.32
N PHE A 118 1.72 3.94 -2.35
CA PHE A 118 2.34 3.29 -1.20
C PHE A 118 3.58 4.07 -0.73
N ALA A 119 4.49 4.44 -1.63
CA ALA A 119 5.69 5.19 -1.29
C ALA A 119 5.39 6.57 -0.69
N ILE A 120 4.39 7.29 -1.21
CA ILE A 120 3.95 8.57 -0.66
C ILE A 120 3.45 8.39 0.78
N LEU A 121 2.60 7.39 1.02
CA LEU A 121 2.06 7.11 2.36
C LEU A 121 3.15 6.64 3.33
N ALA A 122 4.06 5.78 2.87
CA ALA A 122 5.19 5.26 3.66
C ALA A 122 6.11 6.39 4.12
N ASN A 123 6.53 7.24 3.17
CA ASN A 123 7.39 8.37 3.46
C ASN A 123 6.68 9.32 4.40
N ARG A 124 5.42 9.69 4.16
CA ARG A 124 4.68 10.55 5.08
C ARG A 124 4.65 9.99 6.51
N ALA A 125 4.34 8.70 6.67
CA ALA A 125 4.27 8.05 7.97
C ALA A 125 5.64 7.97 8.67
N SER A 126 6.71 7.67 7.91
CA SER A 126 8.09 7.69 8.39
C SER A 126 8.46 9.04 9.00
N TRP A 127 8.15 10.14 8.31
CA TRP A 127 8.46 11.48 8.80
C TRP A 127 7.69 11.83 10.07
N GLN A 128 6.39 11.49 10.12
CA GLN A 128 5.56 11.72 11.32
C GLN A 128 6.11 10.95 12.52
N GLN A 129 6.56 9.71 12.32
CA GLN A 129 7.14 8.91 13.38
C GLN A 129 8.51 9.46 13.84
N SER A 130 9.39 9.82 12.91
CA SER A 130 10.68 10.44 13.25
C SER A 130 10.52 11.74 14.07
N THR A 131 9.53 12.57 13.73
CA THR A 131 9.22 13.77 14.52
C THR A 131 8.64 13.44 15.90
N ALA A 132 7.82 12.39 16.01
CA ALA A 132 7.26 11.96 17.29
C ALA A 132 8.35 11.38 18.21
N ASP A 133 9.28 10.61 17.66
CA ASP A 133 10.42 10.04 18.41
C ASP A 133 11.40 11.14 18.87
N THR A 134 11.57 12.20 18.06
CA THR A 134 12.39 13.37 18.44
C THR A 134 11.69 14.25 19.51
N ALA A 135 10.36 14.17 19.63
CA ALA A 135 9.56 15.04 20.49
C ALA A 135 9.31 14.50 21.92
N GLY A 136 9.87 13.35 22.33
CA GLY A 136 9.71 12.81 23.69
C GLY A 136 11.04 12.51 24.41
N PRO A 137 11.22 12.79 25.72
CA PRO A 137 10.51 13.69 26.63
C PRO A 137 11.39 14.93 26.97
N THR A 138 11.00 16.12 26.52
CA THR A 138 11.61 17.38 26.98
C THR A 138 10.56 18.24 27.68
N LEU A 139 10.04 17.75 28.80
CA LEU A 139 9.19 18.44 29.78
C LEU A 139 9.10 17.43 30.95
N VAL A 140 9.80 17.55 32.07
CA VAL A 140 9.99 18.68 32.98
C VAL A 140 11.22 18.36 33.85
N ASP A 141 12.33 19.07 33.70
CA ASP A 141 13.28 19.27 34.81
C ASP A 141 14.08 20.56 34.57
N LEU A 142 13.41 21.70 34.76
CA LEU A 142 14.09 22.97 34.94
C LEU A 142 14.36 23.12 36.44
N PRO A 143 15.62 23.22 36.90
CA PRO A 143 15.90 23.54 38.28
C PRO A 143 15.36 24.95 38.55
N ARG A 144 14.34 25.05 39.42
CA ARG A 144 13.98 26.33 40.03
C ARG A 144 15.14 26.73 40.94
N ALA A 145 16.00 27.60 40.41
CA ALA A 145 16.89 28.39 41.22
C ALA A 145 16.05 29.37 42.07
N ALA A 146 16.14 29.22 43.38
CA ALA A 146 16.07 30.30 44.38
C ALA A 146 16.70 29.78 45.68
#